data_AF-A0A1V3N1K9-F1
#
_entry.id   AF-A0A1V3N1K9-F1
#
_cell.length_a   1.000
_cell.length_b   1.000
_cell.length_c   1.000
_cell.angle_alpha   90.00
_cell.angle_beta   90.00
_cell.angle_gamma   90.00
#
_symmetry.space_group_name_H-M   'P 1'
#
loop_
_entity.id
_entity.type
_entity.pdbx_description
1 polymer ?
#
loop_
_entity_poly.entity_id
_entity_poly.type
_entity_poly.pdbx_seq_one_letter_code
_entity_poly.pdbx_strand_id
1 'polypeptide(L)'
;MDVLFNAVVMEPLHNAYCAKRLVSATSISNGMVMLNLLNRICDLLEVISSLLQAILRYITEEMNQDRVEAVDTAAELDHMLDIAHVLDKLGISESKYYRLVRDGKLRPRKLGKRHYYYLSDLHEQLEESRRKGRI
;
A
#
# COMPACT_ATOMS: atom_id res chain seq x y z
N MET A 1 29.74 77.72 -15.23
CA MET A 1 28.60 76.97 -15.81
C MET A 1 28.50 75.64 -15.07
N ASP A 2 28.45 75.65 -13.72
CA ASP A 2 28.82 74.44 -12.96
C ASP A 2 27.92 74.13 -11.75
N VAL A 3 26.93 74.98 -11.45
CA VAL A 3 26.07 74.78 -10.26
C VAL A 3 24.77 74.05 -10.62
N LEU A 4 24.28 74.22 -11.86
CA LEU A 4 23.04 73.57 -12.33
C LEU A 4 23.26 72.13 -12.82
N PHE A 5 24.50 71.74 -13.15
CA PHE A 5 24.80 70.37 -13.60
C PHE A 5 24.83 69.37 -12.43
N ASN A 6 25.21 69.82 -11.22
CA ASN A 6 25.28 68.94 -10.04
C ASN A 6 23.90 68.57 -9.46
N ALA A 7 22.91 69.45 -9.51
CA ALA A 7 21.57 69.16 -8.96
C ALA A 7 20.80 68.15 -9.84
N VAL A 8 20.88 68.30 -11.16
CA VAL A 8 20.15 67.44 -12.12
C VAL A 8 20.71 66.02 -12.19
N VAL A 9 22.02 65.83 -11.91
CA VAL A 9 22.67 64.52 -12.00
C VAL A 9 22.68 63.78 -10.66
N MET A 10 22.76 64.47 -9.52
CA MET A 10 22.93 63.81 -8.21
C MET A 10 21.61 63.36 -7.54
N GLU A 11 20.49 64.05 -7.78
CA GLU A 11 19.17 63.62 -7.25
C GLU A 11 18.68 62.28 -7.84
N PRO A 12 18.75 62.03 -9.16
CA PRO A 12 18.31 60.76 -9.74
C PRO A 12 19.18 59.57 -9.31
N LEU A 13 20.48 59.79 -9.10
CA LEU A 13 21.43 58.76 -8.68
C LEU A 13 21.22 58.33 -7.22
N HIS A 14 20.91 59.27 -6.33
CA HIS A 14 20.59 58.96 -4.93
C HIS A 14 19.29 58.15 -4.81
N ASN A 15 18.26 58.50 -5.60
CA ASN A 15 16.98 57.79 -5.61
C ASN A 15 17.11 56.37 -6.20
N ALA A 16 17.90 56.20 -7.26
CA ALA A 16 18.18 54.88 -7.86
C ALA A 16 19.00 53.97 -6.93
N TYR A 17 19.96 54.53 -6.18
CA TYR A 17 20.73 53.77 -5.19
C TYR A 17 19.86 53.32 -4.01
N CYS A 18 18.98 54.21 -3.52
CA CYS A 18 18.04 53.88 -2.45
C CYS A 18 17.03 52.79 -2.88
N ALA A 19 16.50 52.88 -4.11
CA ALA A 19 15.61 51.87 -4.68
C ALA A 19 16.29 50.50 -4.84
N LYS A 20 17.54 50.45 -5.33
CA LYS A 20 18.31 49.19 -5.43
C LYS A 20 18.56 48.55 -4.06
N ARG A 21 18.80 49.36 -3.03
CA ARG A 21 19.03 48.89 -1.65
C ARG A 21 17.75 48.36 -1.00
N LEU A 22 16.61 49.00 -1.25
CA LEU A 22 15.29 48.52 -0.82
C LEU A 22 14.90 47.20 -1.51
N VAL A 23 15.08 47.10 -2.84
CA VAL A 23 14.80 45.88 -3.60
C VAL A 23 15.70 44.73 -3.13
N SER A 24 16.98 44.99 -2.89
CA SER A 24 17.92 44.00 -2.33
C SER A 24 17.51 43.55 -0.92
N ALA A 25 17.12 44.48 -0.04
CA ALA A 25 16.64 44.14 1.32
C ALA A 25 15.33 43.33 1.30
N THR A 26 14.38 43.66 0.42
CA THR A 26 13.15 42.86 0.24
C THR A 26 13.44 41.49 -0.36
N SER A 27 14.42 41.36 -1.26
CA SER A 27 14.85 40.08 -1.82
C SER A 27 15.51 39.19 -0.76
N ILE A 28 16.31 39.78 0.14
CA ILE A 28 16.94 39.06 1.26
C ILE A 28 15.88 38.62 2.28
N SER A 29 14.92 39.49 2.60
CA SER A 29 13.81 39.17 3.50
C SER A 29 12.92 38.05 2.95
N ASN A 30 12.56 38.10 1.67
CA ASN A 30 11.77 37.05 1.00
C ASN A 30 12.55 35.72 0.92
N GLY A 31 13.86 35.78 0.64
CA GLY A 31 14.73 34.60 0.64
C GLY A 31 14.81 33.93 2.02
N MET A 32 14.84 34.73 3.10
CA MET A 32 14.88 34.21 4.46
C MET A 32 13.56 33.58 4.89
N VAL A 33 12.42 34.17 4.49
CA VAL A 33 11.09 33.58 4.69
C VAL A 33 10.98 32.25 3.92
N MET A 34 11.46 32.21 2.68
CA MET A 34 11.43 30.98 1.88
C MET A 34 12.32 29.89 2.45
N LEU A 35 13.52 30.23 2.94
CA LEU A 35 14.41 29.28 3.61
C LEU A 35 13.77 28.69 4.87
N ASN A 36 13.13 29.53 5.69
CA ASN A 36 12.41 29.07 6.88
C ASN A 36 11.22 28.16 6.54
N LEU A 37 10.50 28.47 5.46
CA LEU A 37 9.41 27.62 4.97
C LEU A 37 9.94 26.27 4.49
N LEU A 38 11.05 26.26 3.74
CA LEU A 38 11.69 25.04 3.27
C LEU A 38 12.18 24.17 4.44
N ASN A 39 12.82 24.77 5.44
CA ASN A 39 13.24 24.06 6.65
C ASN A 39 12.03 23.45 7.38
N ARG A 40 10.94 24.22 7.54
CA ARG A 40 9.71 23.70 8.15
C ARG A 40 9.09 22.56 7.36
N ILE A 41 9.14 22.61 6.04
CA ILE A 41 8.67 21.52 5.16
C ILE A 41 9.55 20.28 5.37
N CYS A 42 10.88 20.43 5.40
CA CYS A 42 11.80 19.33 5.67
C CYS A 42 11.53 18.68 7.03
N ASP A 43 11.35 19.46 8.10
CA ASP A 43 11.03 18.94 9.44
C ASP A 43 9.73 18.12 9.42
N LEU A 44 8.69 18.62 8.75
CA LEU A 44 7.40 17.93 8.65
C LEU A 44 7.52 16.63 7.85
N LEU A 45 8.32 16.61 6.78
CA LEU A 45 8.59 15.41 6.00
C LEU A 45 9.31 14.33 6.82
N GLU A 46 10.25 14.73 7.68
CA GLU A 46 10.96 13.81 8.57
C GLU A 46 10.02 13.16 9.61
N VAL A 47 9.11 13.96 10.19
CA VAL A 47 8.08 13.46 11.11
C VAL A 47 7.13 12.49 10.41
N ILE A 48 6.63 12.83 9.21
CA ILE A 48 5.75 11.95 8.43
C ILE A 48 6.46 10.62 8.13
N SER A 49 7.73 10.68 7.70
CA SER A 49 8.51 9.49 7.38
C SER A 49 8.66 8.57 8.60
N SER A 50 8.92 9.15 9.77
CA SER A 50 9.06 8.41 11.03
C SER A 50 7.75 7.75 11.46
N LEU A 51 6.62 8.46 11.32
CA LEU A 51 5.28 7.90 11.62
C LEU A 51 4.93 6.76 10.67
N LEU A 52 5.20 6.89 9.38
CA LEU A 52 4.97 5.83 8.40
C LEU A 52 5.81 4.59 8.72
N GLN A 53 7.08 4.75 9.08
CA GLN A 53 7.93 3.64 9.51
C GLN A 53 7.41 2.96 10.78
N ALA A 54 6.92 3.72 11.76
CA ALA A 54 6.34 3.17 12.98
C ALA A 54 5.07 2.36 12.70
N ILE A 55 4.19 2.85 11.82
CA ILE A 55 2.98 2.14 11.40
C ILE A 55 3.35 0.85 10.66
N LEU A 56 4.30 0.91 9.72
CA LEU A 56 4.76 -0.28 9.00
C LEU A 56 5.34 -1.33 9.94
N ARG A 57 6.12 -0.91 10.95
CA ARG A 57 6.66 -1.82 11.97
C ARG A 57 5.53 -2.45 12.79
N TYR A 58 4.56 -1.67 13.24
CA TYR A 58 3.39 -2.17 13.97
C TYR A 58 2.60 -3.22 13.17
N ILE A 59 2.28 -2.93 11.90
CA ILE A 59 1.56 -3.86 11.02
C ILE A 59 2.38 -5.15 10.83
N THR A 60 3.69 -5.02 10.62
CA THR A 60 4.58 -6.18 10.43
C THR A 60 4.66 -7.03 11.70
N GLU A 61 4.72 -6.41 12.87
CA GLU A 61 4.76 -7.09 14.17
C GLU A 61 3.43 -7.80 14.46
N GLU A 62 2.27 -7.16 14.24
CA GLU A 62 0.97 -7.84 14.37
C GLU A 62 0.82 -9.01 13.39
N MET A 63 1.21 -8.83 12.12
CA MET A 63 1.17 -9.92 11.14
C MET A 63 2.11 -11.07 11.49
N ASN A 64 3.24 -10.81 12.16
CA ASN A 64 4.15 -11.86 12.61
C ASN A 64 3.61 -12.60 13.83
N GLN A 65 2.77 -11.96 14.65
CA GLN A 65 2.13 -12.57 15.81
C GLN A 65 1.00 -13.53 15.40
N ASP A 66 0.27 -13.21 14.33
CA ASP A 66 -0.74 -14.11 13.72
C ASP A 66 -0.12 -15.23 12.85
N ARG A 67 1.12 -15.05 12.37
CA ARG A 67 1.80 -16.01 11.48
C ARG A 67 2.39 -17.24 12.18
N VAL A 68 2.64 -17.18 13.49
CA VAL A 68 3.20 -18.35 14.21
C VAL A 68 2.23 -19.55 14.17
N GLU A 69 0.94 -19.35 13.89
CA GLU A 69 -0.03 -20.44 13.68
C GLU A 69 -0.53 -20.61 12.22
N ALA A 70 -0.22 -19.69 11.30
CA ALA A 70 -0.83 -19.65 9.95
C ALA A 70 0.12 -19.93 8.77
N VAL A 71 1.42 -20.14 9.00
CA VAL A 71 2.39 -20.38 7.92
C VAL A 71 2.14 -21.71 7.18
N ASP A 72 1.59 -22.71 7.86
CA ASP A 72 1.25 -23.99 7.21
C ASP A 72 -0.07 -23.92 6.39
N THR A 73 -0.97 -23.00 6.71
CA THR A 73 -2.28 -22.90 6.05
C THR A 73 -2.30 -21.96 4.85
N ALA A 74 -1.46 -20.92 4.81
CA ALA A 74 -1.45 -19.95 3.70
C ALA A 74 -0.94 -20.54 2.38
N ALA A 75 0.07 -21.42 2.43
CA ALA A 75 0.54 -22.13 1.24
C ALA A 75 -0.52 -23.12 0.72
N GLU A 76 -1.32 -23.71 1.60
CA GLU A 76 -2.36 -24.68 1.23
C GLU A 76 -3.63 -24.03 0.65
N LEU A 77 -3.87 -22.74 0.96
CA LEU A 77 -5.02 -21.98 0.45
C LEU A 77 -4.88 -21.58 -1.04
N ASP A 78 -3.67 -21.43 -1.55
CA ASP A 78 -3.42 -20.95 -2.93
C ASP A 78 -3.26 -22.10 -3.95
N HIS A 79 -3.17 -23.34 -3.48
CA HIS A 79 -3.06 -24.49 -4.37
C HIS A 79 -4.42 -24.93 -4.90
N MET A 80 -4.58 -24.88 -6.23
CA MET A 80 -5.72 -25.48 -6.92
C MET A 80 -5.70 -27.00 -6.76
N LEU A 81 -6.72 -27.53 -6.11
CA LEU A 81 -6.93 -28.95 -5.88
C LEU A 81 -7.53 -29.59 -7.13
N ASP A 82 -6.93 -30.69 -7.58
CA ASP A 82 -7.54 -31.54 -8.60
C ASP A 82 -8.55 -32.52 -7.98
N ILE A 83 -9.20 -33.32 -8.81
CA ILE A 83 -10.19 -34.31 -8.35
C ILE A 83 -9.59 -35.28 -7.34
N ALA A 84 -8.38 -35.79 -7.56
CA ALA A 84 -7.77 -36.78 -6.66
C ALA A 84 -7.57 -36.21 -5.26
N HIS A 85 -7.09 -34.98 -5.16
CA HIS A 85 -6.94 -34.28 -3.88
C HIS A 85 -8.30 -34.03 -3.20
N VAL A 86 -9.34 -33.71 -3.98
CA VAL A 86 -10.70 -33.52 -3.43
C VAL A 86 -11.28 -34.83 -2.89
N LEU A 87 -11.06 -35.96 -3.57
CA LEU A 87 -11.53 -37.28 -3.12
C LEU A 87 -10.89 -37.65 -1.79
N ASP A 88 -9.58 -37.43 -1.68
CA ASP A 88 -8.78 -37.70 -0.48
C ASP A 88 -9.25 -36.82 0.69
N LYS A 89 -9.29 -35.49 0.51
CA LYS A 89 -9.71 -34.55 1.56
C LYS A 89 -11.16 -34.76 2.03
N LEU A 90 -12.07 -35.16 1.15
CA LEU A 90 -13.48 -35.39 1.53
C LEU A 90 -13.74 -36.82 2.02
N GLY A 91 -12.81 -37.76 1.83
CA GLY A 91 -13.00 -39.18 2.12
C GLY A 91 -14.15 -39.79 1.31
N ILE A 92 -14.25 -39.49 0.01
CA ILE A 92 -15.33 -39.95 -0.86
C ILE A 92 -14.81 -40.68 -2.10
N SER A 93 -15.64 -41.57 -2.66
CA SER A 93 -15.35 -42.22 -3.94
C SER A 93 -15.65 -41.30 -5.12
N GLU A 94 -15.02 -41.57 -6.26
CA GLU A 94 -15.20 -40.85 -7.51
C GLU A 94 -16.67 -40.82 -7.97
N SER A 95 -17.38 -41.94 -7.84
CA SER A 95 -18.81 -42.01 -8.17
C SER A 95 -19.65 -41.04 -7.35
N LYS A 96 -19.32 -40.89 -6.06
CA LYS A 96 -20.01 -39.96 -5.18
C LYS A 96 -19.65 -38.52 -5.49
N TYR A 97 -18.40 -38.24 -5.84
CA TYR A 97 -17.97 -36.93 -6.31
C TYR A 97 -18.80 -36.48 -7.53
N TYR A 98 -18.89 -37.29 -8.59
CA TYR A 98 -19.68 -36.91 -9.77
C TYR A 98 -21.17 -36.77 -9.49
N ARG A 99 -21.70 -37.51 -8.50
CA ARG A 99 -23.07 -37.32 -8.02
C ARG A 99 -23.23 -35.95 -7.36
N LEU A 100 -22.33 -35.57 -6.46
CA LEU A 100 -22.36 -34.26 -5.79
C LEU A 100 -22.19 -33.10 -6.78
N VAL A 101 -21.37 -33.27 -7.82
CA VAL A 101 -21.24 -32.29 -8.91
C VAL A 101 -22.55 -32.14 -9.69
N ARG A 102 -23.21 -33.27 -10.00
CA ARG A 102 -24.52 -33.27 -10.67
C ARG A 102 -25.62 -32.63 -9.83
N ASP A 103 -25.59 -32.89 -8.53
CA ASP A 103 -26.52 -32.32 -7.54
C ASP A 103 -26.22 -30.84 -7.25
N GLY A 104 -25.14 -30.28 -7.80
CA GLY A 104 -24.73 -28.88 -7.63
C GLY A 104 -24.12 -28.55 -6.26
N LYS A 105 -23.87 -29.56 -5.42
CA LYS A 105 -23.25 -29.44 -4.09
C LYS A 105 -21.73 -29.23 -4.16
N LEU A 106 -21.10 -29.76 -5.20
CA LEU A 106 -19.72 -29.45 -5.55
C LEU A 106 -19.70 -28.71 -6.88
N ARG A 107 -19.04 -27.56 -6.91
CA ARG A 107 -19.00 -26.69 -8.09
C ARG A 107 -17.57 -26.55 -8.60
N PRO A 108 -17.12 -27.46 -9.48
CA PRO A 108 -15.75 -27.42 -9.97
C PRO A 108 -15.56 -26.22 -10.90
N ARG A 109 -14.40 -25.60 -10.78
CA ARG A 109 -13.88 -24.67 -11.79
C ARG A 109 -13.30 -25.49 -12.92
N LYS A 110 -13.80 -25.28 -14.14
CA LYS A 110 -13.40 -26.08 -15.31
C LYS A 110 -12.31 -25.34 -16.08
N LEU A 111 -11.16 -25.99 -16.24
CA LEU A 111 -10.11 -25.54 -17.17
C LEU A 111 -9.93 -26.64 -18.22
N GLY A 112 -10.50 -26.40 -19.41
CA GLY A 112 -10.63 -27.42 -20.44
C GLY A 112 -11.50 -28.60 -19.97
N LYS A 113 -10.92 -29.80 -19.94
CA LYS A 113 -11.59 -31.04 -19.48
C LYS A 113 -11.34 -31.35 -18.01
N ARG A 114 -10.52 -30.55 -17.31
CA ARG A 114 -10.11 -30.81 -15.92
C ARG A 114 -10.96 -30.00 -14.95
N HIS A 115 -11.26 -30.60 -13.79
CA HIS A 115 -11.95 -29.96 -12.69
C HIS A 115 -10.95 -29.54 -11.61
N TYR A 116 -11.13 -28.33 -11.11
CA TYR A 116 -10.30 -27.75 -10.06
C TYR A 116 -11.16 -27.13 -8.96
N TYR A 117 -10.61 -27.11 -7.75
CA TYR A 117 -11.22 -26.48 -6.57
C TYR A 117 -10.20 -25.69 -5.79
N TYR A 118 -10.65 -24.62 -5.13
CA TYR A 118 -9.94 -24.10 -3.98
C TYR A 118 -10.43 -24.80 -2.72
N LEU A 119 -9.62 -24.83 -1.67
CA LEU A 119 -10.01 -25.39 -0.38
C LEU A 119 -11.28 -24.70 0.17
N SER A 120 -11.40 -23.39 -0.06
CA SER A 120 -12.56 -22.58 0.31
C SER A 120 -13.88 -23.06 -0.32
N ASP A 121 -13.83 -23.54 -1.57
CA ASP A 121 -15.00 -24.06 -2.29
C ASP A 121 -15.51 -25.39 -1.68
N LEU A 122 -14.72 -26.07 -0.83
CA LEU A 122 -15.04 -27.37 -0.22
C LEU A 122 -15.52 -27.29 1.22
N HIS A 123 -15.57 -26.09 1.82
CA HIS A 123 -15.80 -25.91 3.26
C HIS A 123 -17.08 -26.61 3.76
N GLU A 124 -18.22 -26.40 3.08
CA GLU A 124 -19.50 -27.03 3.46
C GLU A 124 -19.46 -28.56 3.41
N GLN A 125 -18.77 -29.12 2.43
CA GLN A 125 -18.69 -30.57 2.23
C GLN A 125 -17.68 -31.22 3.17
N LEU A 126 -16.62 -30.50 3.56
CA LEU A 126 -15.71 -30.92 4.62
C LEU A 126 -16.45 -31.02 5.96
N GLU A 127 -17.24 -30.00 6.31
CA GLU A 127 -18.09 -30.02 7.50
C GLU A 127 -19.12 -31.15 7.46
N GLU A 128 -19.70 -31.44 6.28
CA GLU A 128 -20.60 -32.59 6.12
C GLU A 128 -19.90 -33.95 6.26
N SER A 129 -18.67 -34.08 5.77
CA SER A 129 -17.87 -35.30 5.94
C SER A 129 -17.43 -35.50 7.39
N ARG A 130 -17.03 -34.43 8.11
CA ARG A 130 -16.75 -34.46 9.56
C ARG A 130 -17.95 -34.92 10.37
N ARG A 131 -19.14 -34.32 10.12
CA ARG A 131 -20.38 -34.72 10.79
C ARG A 131 -20.75 -36.19 10.57
N LYS A 132 -20.36 -36.75 9.43
CA LYS A 132 -20.61 -38.15 9.06
C LYS A 132 -19.47 -39.09 9.48
N GLY A 133 -18.40 -38.56 10.11
CA GLY A 133 -17.25 -39.33 10.58
C GLY A 133 -16.42 -39.96 9.47
N ARG A 134 -16.35 -39.34 8.29
CA ARG A 134 -15.49 -39.80 7.18
C ARG A 134 -14.05 -39.30 7.29
N ILE A 135 -13.90 -38.16 7.97
CA ILE A 135 -12.68 -37.43 8.27
C ILE A 135 -12.77 -36.91 9.69
#